data_AF-A0A6M1SBQ7-F1
#
_entry.id   AF-A0A6M1SBQ7-F1
#
_cell.length_a   1.000
_cell.length_b   1.000
_cell.length_c   1.000
_cell.angle_alpha   90.00
_cell.angle_beta   90.00
_cell.angle_gamma   90.00
#
_symmetry.space_group_name_H-M   'P 1'
#
loop_
_entity.id
_entity.type
_entity.pdbx_description
1 polymer ?
#
loop_
_entity_poly.entity_id
_entity_poly.type
_entity_poly.pdbx_seq_one_letter_code
_entity_poly.pdbx_strand_id
1 'polypeptide(L)'
;MRWIKGLILAVILLIVLLVGILFAVNNQQAIALNLIWTELPAVSLSVWLLATLTLGVVVGMIAMLGVYVRLRAKLVRSERHNKQQRKELDRLRTQEFKELA
;
A
#
# COMPACT_ATOMS: atom_id res chain seq x y z
N MET A 1 13.80 3.41 9.47
CA MET A 1 12.48 3.81 8.89
C MET A 1 11.50 2.66 8.66
N ARG A 2 11.89 1.47 8.18
CA ARG A 2 10.95 0.34 7.93
C ARG A 2 10.23 -0.16 9.19
N TRP A 3 10.92 -0.17 10.33
CA TRP A 3 10.38 -0.62 11.62
C TRP A 3 9.36 0.35 12.22
N ILE A 4 9.59 1.66 12.08
CA ILE A 4 8.63 2.69 12.54
C ILE A 4 7.33 2.60 11.73
N LYS A 5 7.43 2.41 10.40
CA LYS A 5 6.24 2.19 9.55
C LYS A 5 5.48 0.93 9.94
N GLY A 6 6.19 -0.16 10.26
CA GLY A 6 5.57 -1.39 10.76
C GLY A 6 4.88 -1.21 12.11
N LEU A 7 5.51 -0.48 13.04
CA LEU A 7 4.93 -0.18 14.35
C LEU A 7 3.67 0.69 14.24
N ILE A 8 3.70 1.73 13.41
CA ILE A 8 2.53 2.58 13.15
C ILE A 8 1.39 1.75 12.54
N LEU A 9 1.70 0.87 11.58
CA LEU A 9 0.71 0.00 10.96
C LEU A 9 0.09 -0.97 11.98
N ALA A 10 0.90 -1.56 12.86
CA ALA A 10 0.43 -2.45 13.91
C ALA A 10 -0.48 -1.73 14.91
N VAL A 11 -0.13 -0.50 15.32
CA VAL A 11 -0.97 0.33 16.19
C VAL A 11 -2.30 0.67 15.53
N ILE A 12 -2.29 1.08 14.25
CA ILE A 12 -3.52 1.36 13.50
C ILE A 12 -4.39 0.11 13.41
N LEU A 13 -3.80 -1.05 13.11
CA LEU A 13 -4.53 -2.32 13.03
C LEU A 13 -5.18 -2.66 14.37
N LEU A 14 -4.46 -2.45 15.47
CA LEU A 14 -4.94 -2.74 16.82
C LEU A 14 -6.09 -1.81 17.24
N ILE A 15 -6.00 -0.52 16.90
CA ILE A 15 -7.09 0.44 17.11
C ILE A 15 -8.32 0.05 16.30
N VAL A 16 -8.15 -0.28 15.02
CA VAL A 16 -9.23 -0.74 14.14
C VAL A 16 -9.93 -1.97 14.72
N LEU A 17 -9.16 -2.92 15.23
CA LEU A 17 -9.68 -4.16 15.80
C LEU A 17 -10.44 -3.90 17.11
N LEU A 18 -9.91 -3.05 17.99
CA LEU A 18 -10.60 -2.60 19.21
C LEU A 18 -11.92 -1.90 18.89
N VAL A 19 -11.92 -0.96 17.94
CA VAL A 19 -13.13 -0.26 17.52
C VAL A 19 -14.14 -1.25 16.94
N GLY A 20 -13.69 -2.19 16.09
CA GLY A 20 -14.54 -3.23 15.52
C GLY A 20 -15.19 -4.13 16.59
N ILE A 21 -14.43 -4.55 17.60
CA ILE A 21 -14.95 -5.34 18.73
C ILE A 21 -15.96 -4.53 19.55
N LEU A 22 -15.63 -3.28 19.91
CA LEU A 22 -16.52 -2.43 20.68
C LEU A 22 -17.84 -2.16 19.93
N PHE A 23 -17.76 -1.98 18.61
CA PHE A 23 -18.93 -1.86 17.76
C PHE A 23 -19.74 -3.16 17.74
N ALA A 24 -19.09 -4.32 17.58
CA ALA A 24 -19.72 -5.64 17.60
C ALA A 24 -20.48 -5.91 18.91
N VAL A 25 -19.87 -5.60 20.05
CA VAL A 25 -20.47 -5.85 21.37
C VAL A 25 -21.63 -4.89 21.64
N ASN A 26 -21.50 -3.60 21.32
CA ASN A 26 -22.53 -2.60 21.63
C ASN A 26 -23.67 -2.54 20.60
N ASN A 27 -23.44 -2.95 19.35
CA ASN A 27 -24.41 -2.83 18.27
C ASN A 27 -24.87 -4.21 17.76
N GLN A 28 -25.34 -5.05 18.69
CA GLN A 28 -25.88 -6.38 18.38
C GLN A 28 -27.28 -6.34 17.72
N GLN A 29 -27.88 -5.16 17.56
CA GLN A 29 -29.12 -5.02 16.81
C GLN A 29 -28.90 -5.42 15.35
N ALA A 30 -29.65 -6.43 14.91
CA ALA A 30 -29.71 -6.85 13.53
C ALA A 30 -30.54 -5.82 12.76
N ILE A 31 -29.89 -5.07 11.87
CA ILE A 31 -30.55 -4.08 11.01
C ILE A 31 -30.61 -4.68 9.61
N ALA A 32 -31.81 -4.74 9.03
CA ALA A 32 -31.97 -5.06 7.62
C ALA A 32 -31.42 -3.88 6.80
N LEU A 33 -30.30 -4.10 6.11
CA LEU A 33 -29.67 -3.05 5.31
C LEU A 33 -30.40 -2.98 3.96
N ASN A 34 -31.22 -1.96 3.78
CA ASN A 34 -31.84 -1.67 2.49
C ASN A 34 -30.81 -0.92 1.62
N LEU A 35 -30.11 -1.65 0.76
CA LEU A 35 -29.42 -1.03 -0.36
C LEU A 35 -30.50 -0.55 -1.33
N ILE A 36 -30.31 0.63 -1.92
CA ILE A 36 -31.28 1.34 -2.79
C ILE A 36 -32.03 0.42 -3.79
N TRP A 37 -31.43 -0.69 -4.20
CA TRP A 37 -32.00 -1.70 -5.11
C TRP A 37 -32.15 -3.11 -4.52
N THR A 38 -31.60 -3.39 -3.33
CA THR A 38 -31.58 -4.74 -2.72
C THR A 38 -31.67 -4.68 -1.20
N GLU A 39 -32.60 -5.41 -0.59
CA GLU A 39 -32.58 -5.63 0.85
C GLU A 39 -31.62 -6.78 1.20
N LEU A 40 -30.64 -6.49 2.04
CA LEU A 40 -29.71 -7.51 2.53
C LEU A 40 -30.25 -8.16 3.80
N PRO A 41 -29.90 -9.43 4.05
CA PRO A 41 -30.34 -10.14 5.23
C PRO A 41 -29.99 -9.37 6.50
N ALA A 42 -30.84 -9.49 7.52
CA ALA A 42 -30.64 -8.86 8.80
C ALA A 42 -29.39 -9.45 9.45
N VAL A 43 -28.30 -8.68 9.42
CA VAL A 43 -27.04 -8.99 10.08
C VAL A 43 -26.71 -7.80 10.99
N SER A 44 -25.98 -8.05 12.09
CA SER A 44 -25.52 -6.96 12.96
C SER A 44 -24.76 -5.91 12.15
N LEU A 45 -25.01 -4.63 12.44
CA LEU A 45 -24.34 -3.48 11.80
C LEU A 45 -22.81 -3.62 11.81
N SER A 46 -22.28 -4.23 12.86
CA SER A 46 -20.86 -4.45 13.08
C SER A 46 -20.23 -5.39 12.05
N VAL A 47 -20.97 -6.37 11.55
CA VAL A 47 -20.51 -7.26 10.46
C VAL A 47 -20.43 -6.49 9.14
N TRP A 48 -21.40 -5.61 8.85
CA TRP A 48 -21.35 -4.72 7.68
C TRP A 48 -20.15 -3.78 7.73
N LEU A 49 -19.87 -3.19 8.89
CA LEU A 49 -18.71 -2.33 9.08
C LEU A 49 -17.39 -3.10 8.95
N LEU A 50 -17.28 -4.28 9.56
CA LEU A 50 -16.09 -5.14 9.40
C LEU A 50 -15.89 -5.57 7.95
N ALA A 51 -16.96 -5.97 7.25
CA ALA A 51 -16.89 -6.41 5.86
C ALA A 51 -16.43 -5.28 4.93
N THR A 52 -17.03 -4.09 5.04
CA THR A 52 -16.67 -2.92 4.23
C THR A 52 -15.25 -2.43 4.54
N LEU A 53 -14.84 -2.45 5.80
CA LEU A 53 -13.48 -2.12 6.20
C LEU A 53 -12.46 -3.11 5.63
N THR A 54 -12.73 -4.41 5.74
CA THR A 54 -11.88 -5.47 5.19
C THR A 54 -11.76 -5.32 3.67
N LEU A 55 -12.87 -5.07 2.98
CA LEU A 55 -12.87 -4.76 1.55
C LEU A 55 -12.03 -3.54 1.23
N GLY A 56 -12.18 -2.45 1.98
CA GLY A 56 -11.38 -1.23 1.80
C GLY A 56 -9.88 -1.48 1.93
N VAL A 57 -9.47 -2.29 2.93
CA VAL A 57 -8.06 -2.69 3.12
C VAL A 57 -7.56 -3.51 1.94
N VAL A 58 -8.32 -4.51 1.49
CA VAL A 58 -7.95 -5.37 0.35
C VAL A 58 -7.78 -4.53 -0.93
N VAL A 59 -8.74 -3.64 -1.20
CA VAL A 59 -8.66 -2.71 -2.35
C VAL A 59 -7.44 -1.80 -2.23
N GLY A 60 -7.19 -1.24 -1.04
CA GLY A 60 -6.00 -0.43 -0.78
C GLY A 60 -4.69 -1.18 -1.01
N MET A 61 -4.61 -2.45 -0.59
CA MET A 61 -3.43 -3.30 -0.82
C MET A 61 -3.19 -3.55 -2.31
N ILE A 62 -4.26 -3.86 -3.06
CA ILE A 62 -4.18 -4.08 -4.52
C ILE A 62 -3.71 -2.80 -5.23
N ALA A 63 -4.26 -1.64 -4.86
CA ALA A 63 -3.84 -0.36 -5.41
C ALA A 63 -2.35 -0.07 -5.12
N MET A 64 -1.90 -0.37 -3.89
CA MET A 64 -0.50 -0.16 -3.49
C MET A 64 0.48 -1.08 -4.23
N LEU A 65 0.08 -2.31 -4.55
CA LEU A 65 0.84 -3.24 -5.38
C LEU A 65 1.12 -2.66 -6.77
N GLY A 66 0.11 -2.09 -7.43
CA GLY A 66 0.28 -1.44 -8.75
C GLY A 66 1.28 -0.27 -8.71
N VAL A 67 1.17 0.56 -7.67
CA VAL A 67 2.11 1.68 -7.45
C VAL A 67 3.53 1.14 -7.21
N TYR A 68 3.68 0.12 -6.38
CA TYR A 68 4.98 -0.48 -6.07
C TYR A 68 5.69 -1.03 -7.30
N VAL A 69 4.98 -1.77 -8.17
CA VAL A 69 5.53 -2.29 -9.43
C VAL A 69 6.02 -1.15 -10.32
N ARG A 70 5.22 -0.07 -10.46
CA ARG A 70 5.61 1.10 -11.24
C ARG A 70 6.85 1.79 -10.68
N LEU A 71 6.95 1.94 -9.36
CA LEU A 71 8.13 2.51 -8.70
C LEU A 71 9.37 1.64 -8.92
N ARG A 72 9.23 0.32 -8.79
CA ARG A 72 10.33 -0.63 -9.03
C ARG A 72 10.83 -0.58 -10.47
N ALA A 73 9.92 -0.50 -11.44
CA ALA A 73 10.28 -0.34 -12.85
C ALA A 73 11.05 0.96 -13.11
N LYS A 74 10.63 2.08 -12.50
CA LYS A 74 11.35 3.36 -12.57
C LYS A 74 12.73 3.28 -11.94
N LEU A 75 12.85 2.61 -10.78
CA LEU A 75 14.13 2.44 -10.09
C LEU A 75 15.14 1.69 -10.97
N VAL A 76 14.75 0.52 -11.49
CA VAL A 76 15.62 -0.29 -12.38
C VAL A 76 16.00 0.49 -13.64
N ARG A 77 15.06 1.23 -14.22
CA ARG A 77 15.35 2.08 -15.38
C ARG A 77 16.35 3.19 -15.04
N SER A 78 16.22 3.83 -13.89
CA SER A 78 17.14 4.87 -13.42
C SER A 78 18.56 4.32 -13.18
N GLU A 79 18.67 3.17 -12.51
CA GLU A 79 19.95 2.50 -12.27
C GLU A 79 20.70 2.17 -13.56
N ARG A 80 19.98 1.72 -14.60
CA ARG A 80 20.57 1.44 -15.91
C ARG A 80 21.14 2.70 -16.57
N HIS A 81 20.39 3.80 -16.58
CA HIS A 81 20.90 5.07 -17.13
C HIS A 81 22.11 5.58 -16.35
N ASN A 82 22.07 5.51 -15.02
CA ASN A 82 23.19 5.93 -14.19
C ASN A 82 24.45 5.12 -14.48
N LYS A 83 24.31 3.80 -14.69
CA LYS A 83 25.43 2.92 -15.07
C LYS A 83 25.97 3.24 -16.46
N GLN A 84 25.14 3.63 -17.42
CA GLN A 84 25.57 4.05 -18.75
C GLN A 84 26.33 5.38 -18.71
N GLN A 85 25.78 6.38 -18.02
CA GLN A 85 26.41 7.69 -17.85
C GLN A 85 27.77 7.57 -17.15
N ARG A 86 27.89 6.72 -16.12
CA ARG A 86 29.18 6.42 -15.48
C ARG A 86 30.20 5.83 -16.45
N LYS A 87 29.79 4.94 -17.37
CA LYS A 87 30.71 4.36 -18.37
C LYS A 87 31.16 5.38 -19.40
N GLU A 88 30.31 6.32 -19.79
CA GLU A 88 30.68 7.42 -20.68
C GLU A 88 31.69 8.34 -20.03
N LEU A 89 31.47 8.71 -18.76
CA LEU A 89 32.44 9.50 -17.99
C LEU A 89 33.80 8.81 -17.84
N ASP A 90 33.82 7.49 -17.57
CA ASP A 90 35.08 6.75 -17.51
C ASP A 90 35.79 6.68 -18.87
N ARG A 91 35.04 6.54 -19.98
CA ARG A 91 35.62 6.58 -21.34
C ARG A 91 36.24 7.94 -21.65
N LEU A 92 35.52 9.03 -21.37
CA LEU A 92 36.01 10.39 -21.62
C LEU A 92 37.27 10.68 -20.80
N ARG A 93 37.28 10.31 -19.51
CA ARG A 93 38.48 10.42 -18.67
C ARG A 93 39.67 9.65 -19.25
N THR A 94 39.45 8.41 -19.67
CA THR A 94 40.52 7.58 -20.24
C THR A 94 41.03 8.13 -21.58
N GLN A 95 40.20 8.84 -22.34
CA GLN A 95 40.61 9.54 -23.56
C GLN A 95 41.44 10.79 -23.25
N GLU A 96 41.02 11.64 -22.30
CA GLU A 96 41.83 12.79 -21.86
C GLU A 96 43.24 12.37 -21.40
N PHE A 97 43.36 11.30 -20.61
CA PHE A 97 44.67 10.80 -20.18
C PHE A 97 45.53 10.23 -21.31
N LYS A 98 44.92 9.80 -22.43
CA LYS A 98 45.64 9.35 -23.63
C LYS A 98 46.07 10.50 -24.54
N GLU A 99 45.34 11.60 -24.56
CA GLU A 99 45.71 12.79 -25.34
C GLU A 99 46.80 13.63 -24.64
N LEU A 100 46.93 13.51 -23.31
CA LEU A 100 47.94 14.22 -22.51
C LEU A 100 49.27 13.46 -22.35
N ALA A 101 49.38 12.23 -22.83
CA ALA A 101 50.56 11.36 -22.72
C ALA A 101 51.26 11.19 -24.08
#